data_AF-A0A958G2Y9-F1
#
_entry.id   AF-A0A958G2Y9-F1
#
_cell.length_a   1.000
_cell.length_b   1.000
_cell.length_c   1.000
_cell.angle_alpha   90.00
_cell.angle_beta   90.00
_cell.angle_gamma   90.00
#
_symmetry.space_group_name_H-M   'P 1'
#
loop_
_entity.id
_entity.type
_entity.pdbx_description
1 polymer ?
#
loop_
_entity_poly.entity_id
_entity_poly.type
_entity_poly.pdbx_seq_one_letter_code
_entity_poly.pdbx_strand_id
1 'polypeptide(L)'
;FPNVSAIDLTLVLRTVESILNKIAFVIRFMALFSILTGLIVLVAAVVTTRFQRIQESVLLRTLGAWRELIRRILAQEYLYLGLLASLTGVLLAVASAWALARFAFQASFQIAWLPLLSIVLLVVGLTVLLGMLNSRGIATRPP
;
A
#
# COMPACT_ATOMS: atom_id res chain seq x y z
N PHE A 1 -53.66 -26.21 -13.44
CA PHE A 1 -53.06 -26.08 -12.10
C PHE A 1 -51.59 -25.74 -12.28
N PRO A 2 -51.19 -24.46 -12.27
CA PRO A 2 -49.83 -24.08 -12.56
C PRO A 2 -48.98 -24.35 -11.32
N ASN A 3 -48.06 -25.29 -11.48
CA ASN A 3 -46.99 -25.64 -10.56
C ASN A 3 -45.95 -24.51 -10.53
N VAL A 4 -46.37 -23.28 -10.19
CA VAL A 4 -45.43 -22.21 -9.84
C VAL A 4 -44.87 -22.62 -8.49
N SER A 5 -43.63 -23.10 -8.51
CA SER A 5 -42.86 -23.58 -7.39
C SER A 5 -43.30 -22.95 -6.06
N ALA A 6 -43.84 -23.76 -5.16
CA ALA A 6 -44.19 -23.37 -3.79
C ALA A 6 -42.97 -22.90 -2.94
N ILE A 7 -41.78 -22.82 -3.56
CA ILE A 7 -40.53 -22.32 -3.02
C ILE A 7 -39.93 -21.40 -4.09
N ASP A 8 -39.92 -20.10 -3.79
CA ASP A 8 -39.41 -19.06 -4.69
C ASP A 8 -37.87 -18.98 -4.57
N LEU A 9 -37.18 -19.94 -5.19
CA LEU A 9 -35.70 -20.05 -5.14
C LEU A 9 -35.00 -18.76 -5.63
N THR A 10 -35.63 -18.02 -6.55
CA THR A 10 -35.13 -16.74 -7.04
C THR A 10 -35.13 -15.67 -5.94
N LEU A 11 -36.16 -15.63 -5.09
CA LEU A 11 -36.22 -14.71 -3.95
C LEU A 11 -35.14 -15.04 -2.91
N VAL A 12 -34.92 -16.33 -2.64
CA VAL A 12 -33.87 -16.80 -1.72
C VAL A 12 -32.49 -16.42 -2.23
N LEU A 13 -32.17 -16.70 -3.50
CA LEU A 13 -30.87 -16.34 -4.10
C LEU A 13 -30.62 -14.83 -4.06
N ARG A 14 -31.62 -14.01 -4.42
CA ARG A 14 -31.51 -12.54 -4.33
C ARG A 14 -31.26 -12.06 -2.91
N THR A 15 -31.88 -12.71 -1.92
CA THR A 15 -31.68 -12.36 -0.51
C THR A 15 -30.26 -12.70 -0.06
N VAL A 16 -29.75 -13.89 -0.42
CA VAL A 16 -28.37 -14.30 -0.13
C VAL A 16 -27.37 -13.36 -0.80
N GLU A 17 -27.54 -13.06 -2.08
CA GLU A 17 -26.68 -12.12 -2.81
C GLU A 17 -26.69 -10.71 -2.19
N SER A 18 -27.86 -10.23 -1.75
CA SER A 18 -27.98 -8.96 -1.05
C SER A 18 -27.22 -8.95 0.29
N ILE A 19 -27.29 -10.05 1.06
CA ILE A 19 -26.56 -10.20 2.31
C ILE A 19 -25.04 -10.23 2.04
N LEU A 20 -24.59 -11.03 1.06
CA LEU A 20 -23.19 -11.10 0.68
C LEU A 20 -22.65 -9.74 0.22
N ASN A 21 -23.44 -8.98 -0.56
CA ASN A 21 -23.07 -7.63 -0.99
C ASN A 21 -22.95 -6.66 0.19
N LYS A 22 -23.83 -6.73 1.19
CA LYS A 22 -23.72 -5.93 2.42
C LYS A 22 -22.47 -6.29 3.21
N ILE A 23 -22.17 -7.58 3.35
CA ILE A 23 -20.94 -8.04 4.04
C ILE A 23 -19.70 -7.54 3.27
N ALA A 24 -19.68 -7.69 1.95
CA ALA A 24 -18.58 -7.20 1.11
C ALA A 24 -18.39 -5.68 1.22
N PHE A 25 -19.48 -4.91 1.31
CA PHE A 25 -19.41 -3.46 1.53
C PHE A 25 -18.73 -3.12 2.87
N VAL A 26 -19.13 -3.79 3.96
CA VAL A 26 -18.52 -3.57 5.28
C VAL A 26 -17.03 -3.91 5.27
N ILE A 27 -16.65 -5.03 4.65
CA ILE A 27 -15.24 -5.43 4.52
C ILE A 27 -14.46 -4.39 3.70
N ARG A 28 -15.00 -3.90 2.59
CA ARG A 28 -14.35 -2.85 1.77
C ARG A 28 -14.20 -1.55 2.54
N PHE A 29 -15.18 -1.19 3.37
CA PHE A 29 -15.11 -0.01 4.23
C PHE A 29 -14.00 -0.15 5.28
N MET A 30 -13.90 -1.31 5.95
CA MET A 30 -12.82 -1.60 6.89
C MET A 30 -11.45 -1.60 6.22
N ALA A 31 -11.34 -2.19 5.01
CA ALA A 31 -10.12 -2.19 4.23
C ALA A 31 -9.67 -0.75 3.87
N LEU A 32 -10.61 0.12 3.49
CA LEU A 32 -10.31 1.53 3.22
C LEU A 32 -9.74 2.23 4.46
N PHE A 33 -10.34 2.02 5.63
CA PHE A 33 -9.83 2.59 6.88
C PHE A 33 -8.44 2.06 7.24
N SER A 34 -8.19 0.76 7.02
CA SER A 34 -6.88 0.14 7.20
C SER A 34 -5.82 0.75 6.26
N ILE A 35 -6.17 0.95 4.98
CA ILE A 35 -5.29 1.61 4.00
C ILE A 35 -4.96 3.04 4.44
N LEU A 36 -5.95 3.82 4.87
CA LEU A 36 -5.72 5.18 5.39
C LEU A 36 -4.78 5.17 6.58
N THR A 37 -4.98 4.25 7.51
CA THR A 37 -4.10 4.08 8.68
C THR A 37 -2.68 3.75 8.25
N GLY A 38 -2.50 2.82 7.31
CA GLY A 38 -1.18 2.49 6.75
C GLY A 38 -0.51 3.70 6.09
N LEU A 39 -1.27 4.54 5.40
CA LEU A 39 -0.78 5.76 4.77
C LEU A 39 -0.34 6.81 5.81
N ILE A 40 -1.08 6.96 6.90
CA ILE A 40 -0.70 7.81 8.04
C ILE A 40 0.60 7.30 8.67
N VAL A 41 0.70 6.00 8.93
CA VAL A 41 1.92 5.38 9.50
C VAL A 41 3.12 5.58 8.59
N LEU A 42 2.95 5.42 7.27
CA LEU A 42 3.99 5.67 6.28
C LEU A 42 4.49 7.13 6.35
N VAL A 43 3.58 8.10 6.38
CA VAL A 43 3.93 9.53 6.49
C VAL A 43 4.66 9.79 7.81
N ALA A 44 4.16 9.27 8.93
CA ALA A 44 4.76 9.43 10.25
C ALA A 44 6.19 8.86 10.30
N ALA A 45 6.42 7.68 9.72
CA ALA A 45 7.74 7.07 9.65
C ALA A 45 8.72 7.96 8.86
N VAL A 46 8.32 8.45 7.67
CA VAL A 46 9.15 9.33 6.84
C VAL A 46 9.46 10.66 7.53
N VAL A 47 8.47 11.25 8.21
CA VAL A 47 8.66 12.50 8.96
C VAL A 47 9.61 12.30 10.14
N THR A 48 9.59 11.15 10.80
CA THR A 48 10.49 10.87 11.93
C THR A 48 11.97 10.80 11.49
N THR A 49 12.25 10.31 10.27
CA THR A 49 13.62 10.21 9.72
C THR A 49 14.25 11.57 9.39
N ARG A 50 13.46 12.66 9.38
CA ARG A 50 13.89 14.04 9.09
C ARG A 50 15.18 14.47 9.77
N PHE A 51 15.26 14.30 11.09
CA PHE A 51 16.33 14.89 11.90
C PHE A 51 17.67 14.23 11.65
N GLN A 52 17.69 12.90 11.46
CA GLN A 52 18.88 12.13 11.10
C GLN A 52 19.43 12.58 9.74
N ARG A 53 18.54 12.78 8.75
CA ARG A 53 18.88 13.24 7.40
C ARG A 53 19.49 14.63 7.35
N ILE A 54 19.06 15.53 8.23
CA ILE A 54 19.63 16.89 8.31
C ILE A 54 21.10 16.81 8.73
N GLN A 55 21.44 15.99 9.73
CA GLN A 55 22.82 15.83 10.20
C GLN A 55 23.71 15.19 9.13
N GLU A 56 23.24 14.12 8.46
CA GLU A 56 23.94 13.50 7.33
C GLU A 56 24.18 14.51 6.19
N SER A 57 23.18 15.33 5.86
CA SER A 57 23.31 16.32 4.80
C SER A 57 24.30 17.44 5.15
N VAL A 58 24.46 17.80 6.43
CA VAL A 58 25.46 18.77 6.87
C VAL A 58 26.86 18.15 6.79
N LEU A 59 27.04 16.92 7.26
CA LEU A 59 28.30 16.16 7.12
C LEU A 59 28.72 15.99 5.66
N LEU A 60 27.80 15.65 4.76
CA LEU A 60 28.10 15.53 3.34
C LEU A 60 28.50 16.90 2.73
N ARG A 61 27.89 18.00 3.19
CA ARG A 61 28.26 19.35 2.76
C ARG A 61 29.63 19.78 3.25
N THR A 62 30.04 19.41 4.47
CA THR A 62 31.40 19.68 4.97
C THR A 62 32.45 18.88 4.22
N LEU A 63 32.09 17.70 3.70
CA LEU A 63 32.90 16.89 2.79
C LEU A 63 32.88 17.36 1.32
N GLY A 64 32.20 18.48 1.02
CA GLY A 64 32.20 19.09 -0.32
C GLY A 64 31.09 18.61 -1.27
N ALA A 65 30.10 17.84 -0.79
CA ALA A 65 29.03 17.34 -1.65
C ALA A 65 28.10 18.45 -2.16
N TRP A 66 27.82 18.43 -3.47
CA TRP A 66 26.85 19.32 -4.11
C TRP A 66 25.40 18.96 -3.78
N ARG A 67 24.52 19.96 -3.69
CA ARG A 67 23.08 19.80 -3.36
C ARG A 67 22.34 18.80 -4.26
N GLU A 68 22.78 18.62 -5.50
CA GLU A 68 22.22 17.65 -6.44
C GLU A 68 22.59 16.20 -6.12
N LEU A 69 23.84 15.97 -5.68
CA LEU A 69 24.30 14.65 -5.28
C LEU A 69 23.50 14.14 -4.08
N ILE A 70 23.27 15.01 -3.08
CA ILE A 70 22.48 14.69 -1.88
C ILE A 70 21.04 14.30 -2.27
N ARG A 71 20.41 15.04 -3.20
CA ARG A 71 19.06 14.71 -3.68
C ARG A 71 18.99 13.36 -4.40
N ARG A 72 20.01 13.01 -5.20
CA ARG A 72 20.06 11.72 -5.91
C ARG A 72 20.23 10.55 -4.96
N ILE A 73 21.15 10.66 -4.00
CA ILE A 73 21.37 9.64 -2.97
C ILE A 73 20.04 9.38 -2.23
N LEU A 74 19.38 10.47 -1.83
CA LEU A 74 18.15 10.36 -1.06
C LEU A 74 16.97 9.78 -1.86
N ALA A 75 16.85 10.14 -3.14
CA ALA A 75 15.86 9.54 -4.03
C ALA A 75 16.08 8.03 -4.17
N GLN A 76 17.32 7.60 -4.32
CA GLN A 76 17.66 6.18 -4.44
C GLN A 76 17.36 5.41 -3.15
N GLU A 77 17.61 6.01 -1.99
CA GLU A 77 17.33 5.38 -0.71
C GLU A 77 15.83 5.19 -0.45
N TYR A 78 15.02 6.22 -0.70
CA TYR A 78 13.56 6.09 -0.59
C TYR A 78 12.97 5.14 -1.64
N LEU A 79 13.62 4.99 -2.80
CA LEU A 79 13.25 4.01 -3.81
C LEU A 79 13.49 2.59 -3.29
N TYR A 80 14.66 2.31 -2.68
CA TYR A 80 14.93 1.01 -2.07
C TYR A 80 13.99 0.71 -0.90
N LEU A 81 13.71 1.69 -0.03
CA LEU A 81 12.76 1.53 1.06
C LEU A 81 11.35 1.22 0.55
N GLY A 82 10.90 1.93 -0.49
CA GLY A 82 9.61 1.67 -1.13
C GLY A 82 9.53 0.29 -1.77
N LEU A 83 10.59 -0.15 -2.45
CA LEU A 83 10.65 -1.48 -3.07
C LEU A 83 10.60 -2.58 -2.01
N LEU A 84 11.38 -2.47 -0.93
CA LEU A 84 11.36 -3.46 0.14
C LEU A 84 10.00 -3.52 0.84
N ALA A 85 9.39 -2.37 1.14
CA ALA A 85 8.07 -2.30 1.76
C ALA A 85 6.96 -2.88 0.86
N SER A 86 6.97 -2.54 -0.43
CA SER A 86 5.97 -3.07 -1.37
C SER A 86 6.17 -4.56 -1.65
N LEU A 87 7.40 -5.04 -1.75
CA LEU A 87 7.70 -6.46 -1.96
C LEU A 87 7.23 -7.31 -0.77
N THR A 88 7.54 -6.87 0.45
CA THR A 88 7.08 -7.54 1.68
C THR A 88 5.55 -7.52 1.81
N GLY A 89 4.91 -6.38 1.52
CA GLY A 89 3.45 -6.26 1.52
C GLY A 89 2.78 -7.17 0.49
N VAL A 90 3.30 -7.22 -0.75
CA VAL A 90 2.80 -8.10 -1.81
C VAL A 90 2.96 -9.57 -1.45
N LEU A 91 4.12 -9.97 -0.92
CA LEU A 91 4.35 -11.35 -0.49
C LEU A 91 3.33 -11.76 0.56
N LEU A 92 3.08 -10.93 1.57
CA LEU A 92 2.06 -11.20 2.59
C LEU A 92 0.66 -11.27 1.98
N ALA A 93 0.28 -10.32 1.13
CA ALA A 93 -1.03 -10.30 0.50
C ALA A 93 -1.28 -11.53 -0.38
N VAL A 94 -0.30 -11.92 -1.21
CA VAL A 94 -0.39 -13.11 -2.07
C VAL A 94 -0.43 -14.38 -1.23
N ALA A 95 0.41 -14.49 -0.20
CA ALA A 95 0.42 -15.65 0.69
C ALA A 95 -0.92 -15.80 1.43
N SER A 96 -1.48 -14.71 1.95
CA SER A 96 -2.80 -14.71 2.59
C SER A 96 -3.90 -15.08 1.60
N ALA A 97 -3.90 -14.51 0.40
CA ALA A 97 -4.90 -14.81 -0.62
C ALA A 97 -4.82 -16.27 -1.08
N TRP A 98 -3.62 -16.81 -1.26
CA TRP A 98 -3.39 -18.22 -1.57
C TRP A 98 -3.87 -19.14 -0.45
N ALA A 99 -3.57 -18.81 0.81
CA ALA A 99 -4.03 -19.56 1.97
C ALA A 99 -5.56 -19.59 2.07
N LEU A 100 -6.23 -18.43 1.91
CA LEU A 100 -7.70 -18.38 1.90
C LEU A 100 -8.28 -19.20 0.74
N ALA A 101 -7.73 -19.07 -0.47
CA ALA A 101 -8.20 -19.82 -1.63
C ALA A 101 -8.10 -21.33 -1.42
N ARG A 102 -6.99 -21.81 -0.83
CA ARG A 102 -6.75 -23.24 -0.60
C ARG A 102 -7.54 -23.81 0.58
N PHE A 103 -7.56 -23.13 1.73
CA PHE A 103 -8.10 -23.67 2.98
C PHE A 103 -9.56 -23.31 3.23
N ALA A 104 -10.00 -22.10 2.86
CA ALA A 104 -11.36 -21.64 3.15
C ALA A 104 -12.32 -21.88 1.97
N PHE A 105 -11.88 -21.58 0.74
CA PHE A 105 -12.77 -21.56 -0.42
C PHE A 105 -12.63 -22.75 -1.37
N GLN A 106 -11.57 -23.56 -1.23
CA GLN A 106 -11.23 -24.67 -2.15
C GLN A 106 -11.26 -24.25 -3.65
N ALA A 107 -10.91 -22.99 -3.92
CA ALA A 107 -11.02 -22.39 -5.24
C ALA A 107 -9.66 -22.34 -5.96
N SER A 108 -9.70 -22.26 -7.30
CA SER A 108 -8.50 -22.05 -8.11
C SER A 108 -7.96 -20.64 -7.89
N PHE A 109 -6.74 -20.53 -7.36
CA PHE A 109 -6.07 -19.25 -7.15
C PHE A 109 -5.49 -18.74 -8.47
N GLN A 110 -5.90 -17.53 -8.88
CA GLN A 110 -5.32 -16.83 -10.04
C GLN A 110 -4.76 -15.48 -9.60
N ILE A 111 -3.53 -15.20 -9.99
CA ILE A 111 -2.86 -13.93 -9.68
C ILE A 111 -3.20 -12.93 -10.79
N ALA A 112 -3.88 -11.85 -10.41
CA ALA A 112 -4.07 -10.71 -11.28
C ALA A 112 -2.80 -9.83 -11.24
N TRP A 113 -1.88 -10.07 -12.17
CA TRP A 113 -0.60 -9.37 -12.26
C TRP A 113 -0.76 -7.85 -12.43
N LEU A 114 -1.75 -7.41 -13.21
CA LEU A 114 -1.99 -5.99 -13.48
C LEU A 114 -2.31 -5.17 -12.20
N PRO A 115 -3.33 -5.53 -11.40
CA PRO A 115 -3.59 -4.86 -10.12
C PRO A 115 -2.40 -4.92 -9.15
N LEU A 116 -1.72 -6.06 -9.08
CA LEU A 116 -0.61 -6.27 -8.16
C LEU A 116 0.56 -5.32 -8.48
N LEU A 117 0.92 -5.21 -9.77
CA LEU A 117 1.99 -4.33 -10.22
C LEU A 117 1.60 -2.85 -10.06
N SER A 118 0.32 -2.51 -10.25
CA SER A 118 -0.19 -1.15 -10.01
C SER A 118 -0.04 -0.72 -8.55
N ILE A 119 -0.33 -1.61 -7.59
CA ILE A 119 -0.18 -1.34 -6.14
C ILE A 119 1.29 -1.17 -5.76
N VAL A 120 2.18 -2.03 -6.29
CA VAL A 120 3.62 -1.89 -6.05
C VAL A 120 4.13 -0.53 -6.53
N LEU A 121 3.82 -0.16 -7.78
CA LEU A 121 4.22 1.13 -8.32
C LEU A 121 3.62 2.30 -7.53
N LEU A 122 2.36 2.19 -7.08
CA LEU A 122 1.71 3.21 -6.27
C LEU A 122 2.38 3.38 -4.91
N VAL A 123 2.69 2.29 -4.20
CA VAL A 123 3.33 2.35 -2.88
C VAL A 123 4.76 2.88 -3.00
N VAL A 124 5.56 2.39 -3.94
CA VAL A 124 6.91 2.88 -4.21
C VAL A 124 6.90 4.36 -4.62
N GLY A 125 5.95 4.74 -5.49
CA GLY A 125 5.76 6.12 -5.91
C GLY A 125 5.42 7.03 -4.72
N LEU A 126 4.50 6.60 -3.85
CA LEU A 126 4.14 7.34 -2.64
C LEU A 126 5.32 7.46 -1.67
N THR A 127 6.09 6.40 -1.43
CA THR A 127 7.24 6.47 -0.50
C THR A 127 8.30 7.44 -1.00
N VAL A 128 8.64 7.39 -2.29
CA VAL A 128 9.62 8.30 -2.90
C VAL A 128 9.09 9.74 -2.90
N LEU A 129 7.84 9.95 -3.29
CA LEU A 129 7.24 11.28 -3.36
C LEU A 129 7.14 11.92 -1.96
N LEU A 130 6.66 11.16 -0.96
CA LEU A 130 6.63 11.61 0.42
C LEU A 130 8.04 11.91 0.94
N GLY A 131 9.01 11.01 0.71
CA GLY A 131 10.41 11.19 1.11
C GLY A 131 11.09 12.41 0.49
N MET A 132 10.76 12.74 -0.77
CA MET A 132 11.23 13.95 -1.44
C MET A 132 10.52 15.23 -0.96
N LEU A 133 9.21 15.19 -0.72
CA LEU A 133 8.41 16.36 -0.30
C LEU A 133 8.76 16.86 1.11
N ASN A 134 8.74 15.97 2.10
CA ASN A 134 9.99 15.38 2.56
C ASN A 134 11.22 16.32 2.56
N SER A 135 12.38 15.80 2.19
CA SER A 135 13.68 16.48 2.14
C SER A 135 13.78 17.91 1.55
N ARG A 136 12.83 18.41 0.75
CA ARG A 136 12.85 19.79 0.19
C ARG A 136 13.10 20.89 1.23
N GLY A 137 12.58 20.77 2.46
CA GLY A 137 12.81 21.74 3.54
C GLY A 137 14.18 21.69 4.20
N ILE A 138 15.00 20.65 3.93
CA ILE A 138 16.33 20.47 4.54
C ILE A 138 17.40 21.30 3.80
N ALA A 139 17.22 21.50 2.49
CA ALA A 139 18.18 22.21 1.64
C ALA A 139 18.27 23.73 1.90
N THR A 140 17.32 24.30 2.64
CA THR A 140 17.25 25.75 2.93
C THR A 140 17.90 26.14 4.25
N ARG A 141 18.30 25.19 5.11
CA ARG A 141 19.02 25.55 6.33
C ARG A 141 20.49 25.88 6.00
N PRO A 142 20.95 27.10 6.37
CA PRO A 142 22.37 27.43 6.28
C PRO A 142 23.18 26.59 7.28
N PRO A 143 24.49 26.40 7.01
CA PRO A 143 25.40 25.62 7.86
C PRO A 143 25.53 26.23 9.26
#